data_AF-A0A934S6W9-F1
#
_entry.id   AF-A0A934S6W9-F1
#
_cell.length_a   1.000
_cell.length_b   1.000
_cell.length_c   1.000
_cell.angle_alpha   90.00
_cell.angle_beta   90.00
_cell.angle_gamma   90.00
#
_symmetry.space_group_name_H-M   'P 1'
#
loop_
_entity.id
_entity.type
_entity.pdbx_description
1 polymer ?
#
loop_
_entity_poly.entity_id
_entity_poly.type
_entity_poly.pdbx_seq_one_letter_code
_entity_poly.pdbx_strand_id
1 'polypeptide(L)'
;MNSKKMHLPLAVVVFFCLASIGFSEEVVKWPNLRKLDEVAEKCEALSEIKDIKALRNIATTAKLASEAVEKDKIPANAKDPHKIKTLQSDLKSLTDLLDHPATQDGEEVMDLLAGIHPIVEQLMEAAGMPHVHEAKPQQNHGDANKIISR
;
A
#
# COMPACT_ATOMS: atom_id res chain seq x y z
N MET A 1 -65.16 -51.77 -13.69
CA MET A 1 -64.14 -51.46 -14.71
C MET A 1 -63.87 -49.96 -14.66
N ASN A 2 -62.60 -49.58 -14.75
CA ASN A 2 -62.03 -48.23 -14.89
C ASN A 2 -61.61 -47.46 -13.62
N SER A 3 -60.34 -47.71 -13.27
CA SER A 3 -59.43 -46.92 -12.44
C SER A 3 -59.45 -45.43 -12.74
N LYS A 4 -59.41 -44.60 -11.69
CA LYS A 4 -59.08 -43.17 -11.79
C LYS A 4 -57.80 -42.86 -11.00
N LYS A 5 -56.75 -42.78 -11.82
CA LYS A 5 -55.46 -42.08 -11.76
C LYS A 5 -55.12 -41.25 -10.51
N MET A 6 -53.95 -41.57 -9.99
CA MET A 6 -53.14 -40.84 -9.02
C MET A 6 -52.79 -39.42 -9.50
N HIS A 7 -52.84 -38.44 -8.61
CA HIS A 7 -52.12 -37.17 -8.76
C HIS A 7 -51.25 -36.95 -7.52
N LEU A 8 -49.95 -37.11 -7.73
CA LEU A 8 -48.87 -36.82 -6.80
C LEU A 8 -48.53 -35.31 -6.93
N PRO A 9 -48.46 -34.52 -5.84
CA PRO A 9 -48.08 -33.12 -5.95
C PRO A 9 -46.58 -32.99 -6.23
N LEU A 10 -46.25 -32.40 -7.37
CA LEU A 10 -44.90 -32.02 -7.78
C LEU A 10 -44.42 -30.87 -6.87
N ALA A 11 -43.54 -31.20 -5.93
CA ALA A 11 -42.86 -30.21 -5.08
C ALA A 11 -41.91 -29.36 -5.94
N VAL A 12 -42.19 -28.06 -6.03
CA VAL A 12 -41.31 -27.07 -6.64
C VAL A 12 -40.18 -26.80 -5.65
N VAL A 13 -39.00 -27.39 -5.91
CA VAL A 13 -37.78 -27.08 -5.17
C VAL A 13 -37.23 -25.75 -5.72
N VAL A 14 -37.37 -24.69 -4.93
CA VAL A 14 -36.73 -23.39 -5.18
C VAL A 14 -35.22 -23.57 -4.95
N PHE A 15 -34.46 -23.62 -6.04
CA PHE A 15 -33.00 -23.65 -6.00
C PHE A 15 -32.49 -22.22 -5.78
N PHE A 16 -32.36 -21.81 -4.53
CA PHE A 16 -31.70 -20.56 -4.17
C PHE A 16 -30.19 -20.76 -4.35
N CYS A 17 -29.68 -20.46 -5.54
CA CYS A 17 -28.24 -20.32 -5.77
C CYS A 17 -27.73 -19.12 -4.95
N LEU A 18 -27.33 -19.37 -3.70
CA LEU A 18 -26.36 -18.50 -3.05
C LEU A 18 -25.05 -18.64 -3.84
N ALA A 19 -24.84 -17.72 -4.77
CA ALA A 19 -23.52 -17.44 -5.28
C ALA A 19 -22.69 -16.93 -4.09
N SER A 20 -21.98 -17.84 -3.44
CA SER A 20 -20.84 -17.51 -2.61
C SER A 20 -19.78 -16.90 -3.53
N ILE A 21 -19.91 -15.60 -3.79
CA ILE A 21 -18.83 -14.79 -4.34
C ILE A 21 -17.76 -14.82 -3.27
N GLY A 22 -16.84 -15.78 -3.40
CA GLY A 22 -15.59 -15.76 -2.68
C GLY A 22 -14.87 -14.49 -3.09
N PHE A 23 -14.98 -13.45 -2.27
CA PHE A 23 -14.14 -12.27 -2.34
C PHE A 23 -12.73 -12.75 -1.97
N SER A 24 -12.03 -13.32 -2.95
CA SER A 24 -10.58 -13.40 -2.89
C SER A 24 -10.12 -11.95 -2.93
N GLU A 25 -9.77 -11.39 -1.78
CA GLU A 25 -9.20 -10.06 -1.65
C GLU A 25 -7.89 -10.06 -2.46
N GLU A 26 -7.98 -9.65 -3.72
CA GLU A 26 -6.83 -9.65 -4.64
C GLU A 26 -5.85 -8.60 -4.15
N VAL A 27 -4.67 -9.05 -3.71
CA VAL A 27 -3.60 -8.16 -3.24
C VAL A 27 -3.26 -7.16 -4.34
N VAL A 28 -3.34 -5.88 -4.02
CA VAL A 28 -3.03 -4.79 -4.94
C VAL A 28 -1.56 -4.84 -5.31
N LYS A 29 -1.29 -4.88 -6.62
CA LYS A 29 0.08 -4.88 -7.17
C LYS A 29 0.34 -3.54 -7.82
N TRP A 30 1.26 -2.77 -7.22
CA TRP A 30 1.72 -1.50 -7.77
C TRP A 30 3.26 -1.44 -7.76
N PRO A 31 3.92 -1.96 -8.81
CA PRO A 31 5.38 -2.14 -8.80
C PRO A 31 6.19 -0.85 -8.65
N ASN A 32 5.78 0.26 -9.25
CA ASN A 32 6.51 1.52 -9.12
C ASN A 32 6.33 2.15 -7.74
N LEU A 33 5.13 2.04 -7.14
CA LEU A 33 4.91 2.49 -5.77
C LEU A 33 5.80 1.72 -4.79
N ARG A 34 5.95 0.40 -4.98
CA ARG A 34 6.86 -0.41 -4.17
C ARG A 34 8.33 -0.01 -4.31
N LYS A 35 8.78 0.35 -5.52
CA LYS A 35 10.14 0.85 -5.74
C LYS A 35 10.35 2.23 -5.11
N LEU A 36 9.33 3.09 -5.20
CA LEU A 36 9.40 4.42 -4.60
C LEU A 36 9.46 4.32 -3.07
N ASP A 37 8.71 3.41 -2.47
CA ASP A 37 8.76 3.07 -1.02
C ASP A 37 10.20 2.79 -0.56
N GLU A 38 10.91 1.87 -1.23
CA GLU A 38 12.31 1.56 -0.93
C GLU A 38 13.28 2.74 -1.12
N VAL A 39 12.96 3.68 -2.02
CA VAL A 39 13.76 4.89 -2.24
C VAL A 39 13.45 5.94 -1.18
N ALA A 40 12.18 6.08 -0.81
CA ALA A 40 11.72 7.02 0.20
C ALA A 40 12.27 6.66 1.58
N GLU A 41 12.27 5.37 1.94
CA GLU A 41 12.90 4.85 3.17
C GLU A 41 14.39 5.22 3.23
N LYS A 42 15.12 5.06 2.11
CA LYS A 42 16.54 5.46 2.04
C LYS A 42 16.71 6.96 2.17
N CYS A 43 15.84 7.76 1.55
CA CYS A 43 15.89 9.21 1.67
C CYS A 43 15.65 9.65 3.12
N GLU A 44 14.64 9.09 3.79
CA GLU A 44 14.37 9.35 5.20
C GLU A 44 15.57 8.99 6.08
N ALA A 45 16.12 7.77 5.96
CA ALA A 45 17.28 7.33 6.73
C ALA A 45 18.51 8.24 6.53
N LEU A 46 18.75 8.72 5.30
CA LEU A 46 19.83 9.67 5.01
C LEU A 46 19.55 11.07 5.59
N SER A 47 18.30 11.51 5.61
CA SER A 47 17.87 12.76 6.24
C SER A 47 18.02 12.73 7.76
N GLU A 48 17.71 11.60 8.41
CA GLU A 48 17.90 11.43 9.86
C GLU A 48 19.36 11.61 10.29
N ILE A 49 20.30 11.13 9.49
CA ILE A 49 21.74 11.28 9.73
C ILE A 49 22.34 12.54 9.07
N LYS A 50 21.51 13.35 8.39
CA LYS A 50 21.89 14.58 7.69
C LYS A 50 23.00 14.40 6.64
N ASP A 51 23.03 13.27 5.93
CA ASP A 51 24.00 13.03 4.86
C ASP A 51 23.55 13.71 3.55
N ILE A 52 23.74 15.03 3.49
CA ILE A 52 23.36 15.85 2.33
C ILE A 52 24.04 15.38 1.05
N LYS A 53 25.27 14.87 1.14
CA LYS A 53 26.00 14.40 -0.04
C LYS A 53 25.33 13.15 -0.62
N ALA A 54 24.98 12.18 0.22
CA ALA A 54 24.25 11.00 -0.22
C ALA A 54 22.83 11.33 -0.71
N LEU A 55 22.14 12.26 -0.03
CA LEU A 55 20.82 12.77 -0.46
C LEU A 55 20.88 13.37 -1.87
N ARG A 56 21.89 14.18 -2.17
CA ARG A 56 22.09 14.72 -3.52
C ARG A 56 22.33 13.62 -4.57
N ASN A 57 23.04 12.55 -4.20
CA ASN A 57 23.29 11.43 -5.11
C ASN A 57 22.02 10.63 -5.42
N ILE A 58 21.11 10.48 -4.46
CA ILE A 58 19.85 9.73 -4.64
C ILE A 58 18.70 10.60 -5.17
N ALA A 59 18.78 11.92 -5.09
CA ALA A 59 17.71 12.85 -5.47
C ALA A 59 17.14 12.59 -6.87
N THR A 60 17.99 12.36 -7.87
CA THR A 60 17.55 12.03 -9.24
C THR A 60 16.78 10.73 -9.29
N THR A 61 17.20 9.71 -8.55
CA THR A 61 16.48 8.43 -8.45
C THR A 61 15.12 8.61 -7.77
N ALA A 62 15.06 9.39 -6.69
CA ALA A 62 13.81 9.70 -5.99
C ALA A 62 12.82 10.45 -6.90
N LYS A 63 13.30 11.44 -7.67
CA LYS A 63 12.48 12.18 -8.64
C LYS A 63 11.93 11.26 -9.74
N LEU A 64 12.78 10.44 -10.36
CA LEU A 64 12.35 9.52 -11.42
C LEU A 64 11.36 8.46 -10.92
N ALA A 65 11.56 7.93 -9.71
CA ALA A 65 10.63 6.97 -9.11
C ALA A 65 9.28 7.64 -8.78
N SER A 66 9.30 8.89 -8.31
CA SER A 66 8.10 9.68 -8.02
C SER A 66 7.30 9.97 -9.30
N GLU A 67 7.98 10.37 -10.37
CA GLU A 67 7.37 10.58 -11.69
C GLU A 67 6.75 9.29 -12.25
N ALA A 68 7.35 8.13 -12.02
CA ALA A 68 6.78 6.85 -12.45
C ALA A 68 5.45 6.56 -11.74
N VAL A 69 5.37 6.82 -10.44
CA VAL A 69 4.13 6.67 -9.66
C VAL A 69 3.07 7.69 -10.06
N GLU A 70 3.46 8.94 -10.37
CA GLU A 70 2.55 9.98 -10.87
C GLU A 70 1.87 9.58 -12.19
N LYS A 71 2.66 9.01 -13.12
CA LYS A 71 2.20 8.61 -14.46
C LYS A 71 1.46 7.27 -14.48
N ASP A 72 1.56 6.49 -13.41
CA ASP A 72 0.91 5.20 -13.32
C ASP A 72 -0.61 5.31 -13.33
N LYS A 73 -1.24 4.32 -13.96
CA LYS A 73 -2.67 4.09 -13.80
C LYS A 73 -2.93 3.57 -12.39
N ILE A 74 -3.96 4.13 -11.75
CA ILE A 74 -4.43 3.66 -10.45
C ILE A 74 -4.93 2.21 -10.58
N PRO A 75 -4.50 1.28 -9.71
CA PRO A 75 -4.99 -0.10 -9.72
C PRO A 75 -6.52 -0.17 -9.58
N ALA A 76 -7.16 -1.03 -10.37
CA ALA A 76 -8.62 -1.13 -10.39
C ALA A 76 -9.24 -1.61 -9.06
N ASN A 77 -8.45 -2.35 -8.27
CA ASN A 77 -8.80 -2.87 -6.95
C ASN A 77 -8.25 -2.00 -5.79
N ALA A 78 -7.81 -0.78 -6.05
CA ALA A 78 -7.36 0.13 -4.99
C ALA A 78 -8.51 0.50 -4.02
N LYS A 79 -8.19 0.62 -2.73
CA LYS A 79 -9.16 0.92 -1.66
C LYS A 79 -9.77 2.31 -1.78
N ASP A 80 -8.97 3.33 -2.12
CA ASP A 80 -9.42 4.71 -2.30
C ASP A 80 -8.75 5.38 -3.53
N PRO A 81 -9.31 5.19 -4.74
CA PRO A 81 -8.77 5.77 -5.97
C PRO A 81 -8.76 7.31 -5.98
N HIS A 82 -9.67 7.97 -5.26
CA HIS A 82 -9.73 9.43 -5.22
C HIS A 82 -8.59 10.00 -4.38
N LYS A 83 -8.35 9.46 -3.18
CA LYS A 83 -7.20 9.83 -2.34
C LYS A 83 -5.88 9.59 -3.07
N ILE A 84 -5.75 8.46 -3.76
CA ILE A 84 -4.57 8.17 -4.59
C ILE A 84 -4.32 9.26 -5.62
N LYS A 85 -5.36 9.73 -6.33
CA LYS A 85 -5.19 10.74 -7.36
C LYS A 85 -4.68 12.07 -6.79
N THR A 86 -5.19 12.47 -5.62
CA THR A 86 -4.70 13.65 -4.90
C THR A 86 -3.24 13.46 -4.49
N LEU A 87 -2.89 12.33 -3.89
CA LEU A 87 -1.52 12.05 -3.44
C LEU A 87 -0.51 11.96 -4.60
N GLN A 88 -0.90 11.46 -5.78
CA GLN A 88 -0.08 11.53 -6.99
C GLN A 88 0.23 12.99 -7.37
N SER A 89 -0.73 13.90 -7.18
CA SER A 89 -0.54 15.34 -7.42
C SER A 89 0.37 15.96 -6.36
N ASP A 90 0.18 15.62 -5.09
CA ASP A 90 1.01 16.14 -3.99
C ASP A 90 2.46 15.67 -4.15
N LEU A 91 2.67 14.39 -4.48
CA LEU A 91 3.98 13.82 -4.80
C LEU A 91 4.65 14.58 -5.94
N LYS A 92 3.89 14.89 -7.00
CA LYS A 92 4.38 15.70 -8.12
C LYS A 92 4.79 17.10 -7.65
N SER A 93 3.91 17.80 -6.95
CA SER A 93 4.18 19.16 -6.47
C SER A 93 5.41 19.21 -5.57
N LEU A 94 5.59 18.22 -4.69
CA LEU A 94 6.79 18.12 -3.86
C LEU A 94 8.04 17.88 -4.69
N THR A 95 8.01 16.92 -5.62
CA THR A 95 9.19 16.53 -6.40
C THR A 95 9.54 17.49 -7.53
N ASP A 96 8.60 18.34 -7.97
CA ASP A 96 8.87 19.46 -8.87
C ASP A 96 9.77 20.52 -8.21
N LEU A 97 9.76 20.63 -6.88
CA LEU A 97 10.65 21.55 -6.13
C LEU A 97 12.11 21.04 -6.07
N LEU A 98 12.35 19.75 -6.37
CA LEU A 98 13.68 19.19 -6.56
C LEU A 98 14.16 19.47 -8.00
N ASP A 99 14.54 20.72 -8.26
CA ASP A 99 14.93 21.18 -9.60
C ASP A 99 16.40 20.83 -9.91
N HIS A 100 17.34 21.46 -9.20
CA HIS A 100 18.78 21.23 -9.35
C HIS A 100 19.43 20.80 -8.02
N PRO A 101 19.23 19.54 -7.57
CA PRO A 101 19.67 19.10 -6.24
C PRO A 101 21.17 19.29 -5.95
N ALA A 102 22.01 19.28 -6.99
CA ALA A 102 23.44 19.49 -6.86
C ALA A 102 23.82 20.90 -6.38
N THR A 103 23.01 21.90 -6.69
CA THR A 103 23.26 23.32 -6.41
C THR A 103 22.22 23.95 -5.51
N GLN A 104 21.08 23.30 -5.29
CA GLN A 104 20.03 23.70 -4.35
C GLN A 104 20.54 23.61 -2.90
N ASP A 105 19.92 24.38 -2.02
CA ASP A 105 20.27 24.40 -0.60
C ASP A 105 20.20 22.99 0.01
N GLY A 106 21.15 22.68 0.89
CA GLY A 106 21.29 21.33 1.43
C GLY A 106 20.14 20.94 2.36
N GLU A 107 19.68 21.88 3.19
CA GLU A 107 18.55 21.66 4.09
C GLU A 107 17.25 21.55 3.27
N GLU A 108 17.09 22.39 2.25
CA GLU A 108 15.95 22.31 1.35
C GLU A 108 15.86 20.95 0.62
N VAL A 109 16.99 20.45 0.07
CA VAL A 109 17.03 19.11 -0.56
C VAL A 109 16.66 18.01 0.44
N MET A 110 17.16 18.11 1.67
CA MET A 110 16.87 17.15 2.74
C MET A 110 15.39 17.15 3.10
N ASP A 111 14.80 18.32 3.32
CA ASP A 111 13.39 18.47 3.70
C ASP A 111 12.46 17.96 2.59
N LEU A 112 12.76 18.29 1.32
CA LEU A 112 11.99 17.80 0.17
C LEU A 112 12.07 16.28 0.04
N LEU A 113 13.25 15.68 0.20
CA LEU A 113 13.43 14.23 0.10
C LEU A 113 12.83 13.48 1.30
N ALA A 114 12.92 14.03 2.50
CA ALA A 114 12.24 13.48 3.69
C ALA A 114 10.72 13.53 3.54
N GLY A 115 10.18 14.57 2.91
CA GLY A 115 8.75 14.72 2.65
C GLY A 115 8.15 13.67 1.72
N ILE A 116 8.96 12.89 0.98
CA ILE A 116 8.45 11.86 0.06
C ILE A 116 7.83 10.70 0.85
N HIS A 117 8.47 10.25 1.94
CA HIS A 117 8.05 9.03 2.64
C HIS A 117 6.61 9.11 3.21
N PRO A 118 6.20 10.18 3.91
CA PRO A 118 4.82 10.31 4.38
C PRO A 118 3.76 10.30 3.27
N ILE A 119 4.09 10.75 2.06
CA ILE A 119 3.18 10.68 0.90
C ILE A 119 3.09 9.24 0.39
N VAL A 120 4.22 8.53 0.33
CA VAL A 120 4.27 7.12 -0.09
C VAL A 120 3.50 6.22 0.87
N GLU A 121 3.64 6.42 2.17
CA GLU A 121 2.83 5.70 3.16
C GLU A 121 1.33 5.90 2.91
N GLN A 122 0.90 7.14 2.70
CA GLN A 122 -0.51 7.42 2.42
C GLN A 122 -0.98 6.81 1.09
N LEU A 123 -0.11 6.75 0.07
CA LEU A 123 -0.40 6.08 -1.20
C LEU A 123 -0.57 4.57 -1.00
N MET A 124 0.31 3.94 -0.23
CA MET A 124 0.26 2.52 0.11
C MET A 124 -1.03 2.19 0.88
N GLU A 125 -1.36 2.98 1.90
CA GLU A 125 -2.59 2.86 2.67
C GLU A 125 -3.85 3.01 1.79
N ALA A 126 -3.89 4.04 0.95
CA ALA A 126 -5.00 4.31 0.03
C ALA A 126 -5.13 3.25 -1.07
N ALA A 127 -4.01 2.63 -1.47
CA ALA A 127 -4.00 1.49 -2.36
C ALA A 127 -4.47 0.21 -1.67
N GLY A 128 -4.38 0.10 -0.34
CA GLY A 128 -4.58 -1.17 0.37
C GLY A 128 -3.37 -2.10 0.25
N MET A 129 -2.18 -1.54 0.08
CA MET A 129 -0.92 -2.25 0.05
C MET A 129 -0.28 -2.31 1.44
N PRO A 130 0.39 -3.41 1.80
CA PRO A 130 1.10 -3.50 3.08
C PRO A 130 2.33 -2.59 3.09
N HIS A 131 2.48 -1.80 4.15
CA HIS A 131 3.70 -1.04 4.42
C HIS A 131 4.87 -2.00 4.71
N VAL A 132 6.07 -1.71 4.22
CA VAL A 132 7.28 -2.51 4.52
C VAL A 132 7.62 -2.50 6.02
N HIS A 133 7.10 -1.53 6.78
CA HIS A 133 7.42 -1.30 8.19
C HIS A 133 6.54 -2.05 9.21
N GLU A 134 5.63 -2.94 8.80
CA GLU A 134 4.97 -3.84 9.74
C GLU A 134 5.91 -4.98 10.18
N ALA A 135 6.96 -4.64 10.93
CA ALA A 135 7.62 -5.59 11.80
C ALA A 135 6.67 -5.95 12.95
N LYS A 136 5.78 -6.92 12.74
CA LYS A 136 5.24 -7.70 13.87
C LYS A 136 6.22 -8.84 14.17
N PRO A 137 6.64 -8.94 15.44
CA PRO A 137 6.00 -9.95 16.25
C PRO A 137 5.55 -9.40 17.59
N GLN A 138 4.24 -9.16 17.74
CA GLN A 138 3.60 -9.33 19.05
C GLN A 138 2.92 -10.69 19.07
N GLN A 139 3.68 -11.69 19.50
CA GLN A 139 3.13 -12.78 20.30
C GLN A 139 3.99 -12.91 21.55
N ASN A 140 3.61 -12.15 22.57
CA ASN A 140 3.80 -12.56 23.95
C ASN A 140 3.15 -13.95 24.10
N HIS A 141 3.96 -15.02 24.15
CA HIS A 141 3.50 -16.28 24.70
C HIS A 141 3.94 -16.34 26.16
N GLY A 142 2.94 -16.43 27.03
CA GLY A 142 3.02 -16.09 28.43
C GLY A 142 4.05 -16.88 29.23
N ASP A 143 4.61 -16.18 30.22
CA ASP A 143 5.01 -16.75 31.49
C ASP A 143 3.85 -17.57 32.07
N ALA A 144 3.90 -18.88 31.88
CA ALA A 144 3.03 -19.82 32.56
C ALA A 144 3.76 -21.14 32.80
N ASN A 145 4.64 -21.16 33.80
CA ASN A 145 4.65 -22.26 34.77
C ASN A 145 5.49 -21.94 36.01
N LYS A 146 4.87 -21.21 36.94
CA LYS A 146 5.06 -21.44 38.37
C LYS A 146 3.97 -22.42 38.81
N ILE A 147 4.27 -23.71 38.82
CA ILE A 147 3.52 -24.69 39.62
C ILE A 147 4.48 -25.25 40.68
N ILE A 148 4.17 -24.84 41.90
CA ILE A 148 4.62 -25.39 43.17
C ILE A 148 4.16 -26.85 43.23
N SER A 149 5.03 -27.81 43.57
CA SER A 149 4.83 -28.74 44.70
C SER A 149 5.82 -29.91 44.74
N ARG A 150 6.48 -30.01 45.91
CA ARG A 150 7.12 -31.15 46.59
C ARG A 150 8.51 -31.59 46.15
#